data_AF-A0A1G6DNW2-F1
#
_entry.id   AF-A0A1G6DNW2-F1
#
_cell.length_a   1.000
_cell.length_b   1.000
_cell.length_c   1.000
_cell.angle_alpha   90.00
_cell.angle_beta   90.00
_cell.angle_gamma   90.00
#
_symmetry.space_group_name_H-M   'P 1'
#
loop_
_entity.id
_entity.type
_entity.pdbx_description
1 polymer ?
#
loop_
_entity_poly.entity_id
_entity_poly.type
_entity_poly.pdbx_seq_one_letter_code
_entity_poly.pdbx_strand_id
1 'polypeptide(L)' 'MQKKFYVSNNADGSAPGFDRFSRIEQLNLLISQGWVIKGFINNSEGSFFLIEKN' A
#
# COMPACT_ATOMS: atom_id res chain seq x y z
N MET A 1 3.65 14.20 -3.27
CA MET A 1 3.76 13.03 -4.18
C MET A 1 2.86 11.90 -3.68
N GLN A 2 2.03 11.30 -4.55
CA GLN A 2 1.03 10.29 -4.19
C GLN A 2 1.41 8.90 -4.71
N LYS A 3 1.15 7.85 -3.91
CA LYS A 3 1.44 6.44 -4.26
C LYS A 3 0.30 5.51 -3.80
N LYS A 4 0.06 4.43 -4.55
CA LYS A 4 -0.80 3.31 -4.16
C LYS A 4 0.04 2.24 -3.42
N PHE A 5 -0.40 1.79 -2.26
CA PHE A 5 0.21 0.70 -1.48
C PHE A 5 -0.75 -0.50 -1.41
N TYR A 6 -0.47 -1.56 -2.17
CA TYR A 6 -1.37 -2.71 -2.30
C TYR A 6 -1.31 -3.66 -1.10
N VAL A 7 -2.46 -3.93 -0.49
CA VAL A 7 -2.58 -4.80 0.71
C VAL A 7 -2.80 -6.28 0.36
N SER A 8 -3.21 -6.59 -0.86
CA SER A 8 -3.40 -7.95 -1.36
C SER A 8 -2.81 -8.09 -2.76
N ASN A 9 -2.46 -9.33 -3.16
CA ASN A 9 -2.23 -9.63 -4.57
C ASN A 9 -3.53 -9.35 -5.33
N ASN A 10 -3.49 -8.36 -6.21
CA ASN A 10 -4.57 -8.19 -7.18
C ASN A 10 -4.43 -9.24 -8.27
N ALA A 11 -5.50 -9.42 -9.05
CA ALA A 11 -5.56 -10.37 -10.15
C ALA A 11 -4.38 -10.24 -11.14
N ASP A 12 -3.77 -9.04 -11.24
CA ASP A 12 -2.63 -8.74 -12.13
C ASP A 12 -1.24 -8.95 -11.50
N GLY A 13 -1.14 -9.54 -10.30
CA GLY A 13 0.16 -9.83 -9.66
C GLY A 13 0.97 -8.59 -9.24
N SER A 14 0.34 -7.41 -9.21
CA SER A 14 1.00 -6.11 -8.96
C SER A 14 1.36 -5.84 -7.50
N ALA A 15 1.04 -6.77 -6.60
CA ALA A 15 1.36 -6.60 -5.20
C ALA A 15 2.66 -7.36 -4.88
N PRO A 16 3.59 -6.74 -4.14
CA PRO A 16 4.89 -7.35 -3.93
C PRO A 16 4.75 -8.72 -3.27
N GLY A 17 5.49 -9.74 -3.71
CA GLY A 17 5.41 -11.13 -3.24
C GLY A 17 5.73 -11.38 -1.75
N PHE A 18 5.74 -10.32 -0.94
CA PHE A 18 5.86 -10.34 0.51
C PHE A 18 4.60 -10.95 1.15
N ASP A 19 4.83 -11.70 2.23
CA ASP A 19 3.76 -12.14 3.11
C ASP A 19 3.08 -10.95 3.79
N ARG A 20 1.96 -11.22 4.49
CA ARG A 20 1.15 -10.17 5.12
C ARG A 20 1.95 -9.31 6.12
N PHE A 21 2.86 -9.89 6.90
CA PHE A 21 3.62 -9.16 7.91
C PHE A 21 4.66 -8.24 7.27
N SER A 22 5.42 -8.75 6.30
CA SER A 22 6.39 -7.97 5.54
C SER A 22 5.76 -6.75 4.85
N ARG A 23 4.51 -6.85 4.38
CA ARG A 23 3.77 -5.70 3.83
C ARG A 23 3.42 -4.66 4.89
N ILE A 24 3.00 -5.09 6.07
CA ILE A 24 2.72 -4.17 7.18
C ILE A 24 4.00 -3.44 7.60
N GLU A 25 5.14 -4.14 7.67
CA GLU A 25 6.43 -3.52 7.97
C GLU A 25 6.82 -2.46 6.93
N GLN A 26 6.62 -2.74 5.63
CA GLN A 26 6.87 -1.74 4.59
C GLN A 26 5.96 -0.53 4.68
N LEU A 27 4.67 -0.73 4.99
CA LEU A 27 3.75 0.36 5.23
C LEU A 27 4.25 1.20 6.41
N ASN A 28 4.60 0.56 7.53
CA ASN A 28 5.13 1.24 8.72
C ASN A 28 6.41 2.04 8.43
N LEU A 29 7.33 1.49 7.63
CA LEU A 29 8.52 2.20 7.19
C LEU A 29 8.18 3.45 6.35
N LEU A 30 7.19 3.36 5.47
CA LEU A 30 6.73 4.53 4.70
C LEU A 30 6.14 5.58 5.64
N ILE A 31 5.33 5.18 6.62
CA ILE A 31 4.79 6.12 7.61
C ILE A 31 5.91 6.78 8.42
N SER A 32 6.93 6.02 8.87
CA SER A 32 8.07 6.59 9.60
C SER A 32 8.92 7.53 8.74
N GLN A 33 8.91 7.37 7.41
CA GLN A 33 9.54 8.28 6.46
C GLN A 33 8.69 9.52 6.14
N GLY A 34 7.54 9.71 6.80
CA GLY A 34 6.68 10.88 6.65
C GLY A 34 5.62 10.74 5.56
N TRP A 35 5.34 9.53 5.07
CA TRP A 35 4.16 9.29 4.26
C TRP A 35 2.91 9.24 5.15
N VAL A 36 1.78 9.73 4.63
CA VAL A 36 0.50 9.79 5.33
C VAL A 36 -0.54 8.99 4.55
N ILE A 37 -1.30 8.14 5.26
CA ILE A 37 -2.44 7.42 4.68
C ILE A 37 -3.58 8.42 4.47
N LYS A 38 -4.01 8.59 3.22
CA LYS A 38 -5.13 9.46 2.83
C LYS A 38 -6.44 8.70 2.71
N GLY A 39 -6.39 7.40 2.47
CA GLY A 39 -7.58 6.57 2.38
C GLY A 39 -7.29 5.12 2.00
N PHE A 40 -8.33 4.30 2.07
CA PHE A 40 -8.33 2.91 1.62
C PHE A 40 -9.29 2.77 0.45
N ILE A 41 -8.84 2.13 -0.62
CA ILE A 41 -9.62 1.87 -1.83
C ILE A 41 -9.69 0.37 -2.04
N ASN A 42 -10.91 -0.13 -2.26
CA ASN A 42 -11.17 -1.50 -2.65
C ASN A 42 -12.12 -1.49 -3.85
N ASN A 43 -11.60 -1.82 -5.02
CA ASN A 43 -12.35 -1.82 -6.28
C ASN A 43 -11.88 -2.98 -7.18
N SER A 44 -12.31 -2.98 -8.44
CA SER A 44 -11.92 -3.97 -9.43
C SER A 44 -10.40 -4.02 -9.70
N GLU A 45 -9.66 -2.94 -9.44
CA GLU A 45 -8.21 -2.92 -9.52
C GLU A 45 -7.55 -3.55 -8.30
N GLY A 46 -8.29 -3.75 -7.20
CA GLY A 46 -7.84 -4.38 -5.97
C GLY A 46 -8.00 -3.55 -4.70
N SER A 47 -7.32 -4.00 -3.64
CA SER A 47 -7.30 -3.35 -2.33
C SER A 47 -5.96 -2.66 -2.06
N PHE A 48 -5.97 -1.35 -1.84
CA PHE A 48 -4.77 -0.56 -1.56
C PHE A 48 -5.01 0.66 -0.68
N PHE A 49 -3.98 1.09 0.03
CA PHE A 49 -3.93 2.39 0.68
C PHE A 49 -3.43 3.45 -0.30
N LEU A 50 -4.08 4.61 -0.29
CA LEU A 50 -3.54 5.81 -0.89
C LEU A 50 -2.64 6.50 0.14
N ILE A 51 -1.36 6.66 -0.19
CA ILE A 51 -0.41 7.36 0.67
C ILE A 51 0.16 8.58 -0.05
N GLU A 52 0.45 9.62 0.72
CA GLU A 52 1.01 10.87 0.20
C GLU A 52 2.14 11.37 1.10
N LYS A 53 3.17 11.94 0.49
CA LYS A 53 4.24 12.66 1.19
C LYS A 53 4.40 14.04 0.56
N ASN A 54 4.46 15.08 1.39
CA ASN A 54 4.73 16.45 0.96
C ASN A 54 6.13 16.55 0.34
#